data_AF-W1YRE6-F1
#
_entry.id   AF-W1YRE6-F1
#
_cell.length_a   1.000
_cell.length_b   1.000
_cell.length_c   1.000
_cell.angle_alpha   90.00
_cell.angle_beta   90.00
_cell.angle_gamma   90.00
#
_symmetry.space_group_name_H-M   'P 1'
#
loop_
_entity.id
_entity.type
_entity.pdbx_description
1 polymer ?
#
loop_
_entity_poly.entity_id
_entity_poly.type
_entity_poly.pdbx_seq_one_letter_code
_entity_poly.pdbx_strand_id
1 'polypeptide(L)'
;FYMLTVHVRPDGDAIGSMVAFYEALVGQGKTVYMVVDDVVPEKYSFLRYTDHIHDVAYFETNPVDIDMLMVLDASTYERIGKVGALWSAPIFNIDHHISNTEFAD
;
A
#
# COMPACT_ATOMS: atom_id res chain seq x y z
N PHE A 1 -12.49 -1.82 -6.62
CA PHE A 1 -11.35 -0.91 -6.56
C PHE A 1 -10.56 -1.22 -5.30
N TYR A 2 -9.26 -1.48 -5.42
CA TYR A 2 -8.40 -1.88 -4.31
C TYR A 2 -7.31 -0.81 -4.12
N MET A 3 -6.98 -0.51 -2.87
CA MET A 3 -5.83 0.32 -2.53
C MET A 3 -4.77 -0.53 -1.88
N LEU A 4 -3.53 -0.49 -2.37
CA LEU A 4 -2.38 -1.10 -1.75
C LEU A 4 -1.57 -0.04 -1.01
N THR A 5 -1.11 -0.37 0.19
CA THR A 5 -0.18 0.44 0.97
C THR A 5 0.80 -0.43 1.73
N VAL A 6 1.86 0.19 2.21
CA VAL A 6 2.92 -0.42 3.02
C VAL A 6 3.30 0.48 4.19
N HIS A 7 4.24 0.01 5.01
CA HIS A 7 4.78 0.81 6.10
C HIS A 7 5.54 2.06 5.63
N VAL A 8 5.53 3.12 6.45
CA VAL A 8 6.40 4.30 6.29
C VAL A 8 7.88 3.92 6.37
N ARG A 9 8.73 4.67 5.67
CA ARG A 9 10.12 4.33 5.35
C ARG A 9 10.23 2.94 4.70
N PRO A 10 9.58 2.73 3.54
CA PRO A 10 9.45 1.40 2.94
C PRO A 10 10.81 0.84 2.55
N ASP A 11 11.00 -0.46 2.79
CA ASP A 11 12.18 -1.18 2.37
C ASP A 11 11.92 -2.04 1.11
N GLY A 12 12.80 -3.01 0.84
CA GLY A 12 12.69 -3.83 -0.36
C GLY A 12 11.54 -4.82 -0.31
N ASP A 13 11.17 -5.30 0.88
CA ASP A 13 10.07 -6.24 1.04
C ASP A 13 8.73 -5.52 0.87
N ALA A 14 8.56 -4.37 1.53
CA ALA A 14 7.44 -3.47 1.33
C ALA A 14 7.21 -3.11 -0.15
N ILE A 15 8.21 -2.51 -0.82
CA ILE A 15 8.02 -2.10 -2.22
C ILE A 15 7.86 -3.31 -3.15
N GLY A 16 8.65 -4.36 -2.95
CA GLY A 16 8.61 -5.57 -3.77
C GLY A 16 7.26 -6.30 -3.69
N SER A 17 6.74 -6.49 -2.47
CA SER A 17 5.44 -7.13 -2.24
C SER A 17 4.31 -6.30 -2.83
N MET A 18 4.34 -4.98 -2.65
CA MET A 18 3.33 -4.06 -3.18
C MET A 18 3.23 -4.10 -4.71
N VAL A 19 4.36 -3.96 -5.43
CA VAL A 19 4.33 -3.97 -6.91
C VAL A 19 3.98 -5.35 -7.46
N ALA A 20 4.38 -6.44 -6.78
CA ALA A 20 4.00 -7.80 -7.17
C ALA A 20 2.49 -8.04 -7.00
N PHE A 21 1.90 -7.58 -5.89
CA PHE A 21 0.45 -7.65 -5.67
C PHE A 21 -0.32 -6.81 -6.67
N TYR A 22 0.18 -5.60 -6.95
CA TYR A 22 -0.38 -4.72 -7.97
C TYR A 22 -0.42 -5.40 -9.34
N GLU A 23 0.70 -5.96 -9.80
CA GLU A 23 0.78 -6.66 -11.09
C GLU A 23 -0.18 -7.85 -11.15
N ALA A 24 -0.23 -8.67 -10.10
CA ALA A 24 -1.11 -9.83 -10.04
C ALA A 24 -2.60 -9.45 -10.11
N LEU A 25 -3.03 -8.45 -9.36
CA LEU A 25 -4.42 -8.00 -9.32
C LEU A 25 -4.85 -7.29 -10.60
N VAL A 26 -3.98 -6.44 -11.16
CA VAL A 26 -4.24 -5.82 -12.48
C VAL A 26 -4.29 -6.89 -13.57
N GLY A 27 -3.44 -7.91 -13.52
CA GLY A 27 -3.48 -9.07 -14.41
C GLY A 27 -4.80 -9.86 -14.35
N GLN A 28 -5.53 -9.76 -13.24
CA GLN A 28 -6.88 -10.33 -13.08
C GLN A 28 -8.02 -9.36 -13.47
N GLY A 29 -7.69 -8.21 -14.07
CA GLY A 29 -8.67 -7.20 -14.48
C GLY A 29 -9.26 -6.39 -13.31
N LYS A 30 -8.58 -6.35 -12.16
CA LYS A 30 -8.99 -5.50 -11.03
C LYS A 30 -8.46 -4.08 -11.21
N THR A 31 -9.23 -3.08 -10.78
CA THR A 31 -8.73 -1.71 -10.63
C THR A 31 -8.02 -1.56 -9.29
N VAL A 32 -6.73 -1.25 -9.34
CA VAL A 32 -5.85 -1.17 -8.17
C VAL A 32 -5.07 0.14 -8.19
N TYR A 33 -4.91 0.74 -7.02
CA TYR A 33 -4.12 1.93 -6.76
C TYR A 33 -3.02 1.60 -5.74
N MET A 34 -1.91 2.33 -5.76
CA MET A 34 -0.83 2.20 -4.79
C MET A 34 -0.57 3.55 -4.14
N VAL A 35 -0.50 3.56 -2.81
CA VAL A 35 -0.21 4.76 -2.01
C VAL A 35 0.83 4.45 -0.94
N VAL A 36 1.74 5.39 -0.71
CA VAL A 36 2.72 5.32 0.40
C VAL A 36 2.80 6.68 1.08
N ASP A 37 2.74 6.71 2.42
CA ASP A 37 2.96 7.93 3.22
C ASP A 37 4.44 8.17 3.50
N ASP A 38 5.29 8.07 2.46
CA ASP A 38 6.71 8.35 2.50
C ASP A 38 7.31 8.37 1.08
N VAL A 39 8.59 8.72 0.98
CA VAL A 39 9.35 8.67 -0.27
C VAL A 39 9.77 7.22 -0.56
N VAL A 40 9.39 6.70 -1.73
CA VAL A 40 9.93 5.44 -2.26
C VAL A 40 11.40 5.64 -2.63
N PRO A 41 12.36 4.92 -2.02
CA PRO A 41 13.78 5.11 -2.32
C PRO A 41 14.12 4.84 -3.80
N GLU A 42 14.88 5.74 -4.43
CA GLU A 42 15.28 5.66 -5.86
C GLU A 42 15.97 4.35 -6.24
N LYS A 43 16.66 3.73 -5.28
CA LYS A 43 17.29 2.41 -5.47
C LYS A 43 16.28 1.30 -5.84
N TYR A 44 14.98 1.52 -5.68
CA TYR A 44 13.91 0.60 -6.08
C TYR A 44 13.27 0.95 -7.43
N SER A 45 13.63 2.06 -8.08
CA SER A 45 13.06 2.48 -9.37
C SER A 45 13.34 1.54 -10.54
N PHE A 46 14.18 0.50 -10.34
CA PHE A 46 14.37 -0.59 -11.30
C PHE A 46 13.18 -1.58 -11.30
N LEU A 47 12.37 -1.59 -10.23
CA LEU A 47 11.17 -2.41 -10.17
C LEU A 47 10.09 -1.79 -11.04
N ARG A 48 9.33 -2.66 -11.72
CA ARG A 48 8.21 -2.22 -12.55
C ARG A 48 7.12 -1.61 -11.69
N TYR A 49 6.42 -0.61 -12.22
CA TYR A 49 5.26 0.04 -11.61
C TYR A 49 5.55 0.92 -10.39
N THR A 50 6.81 1.14 -10.01
CA THR A 50 7.12 2.10 -8.94
C THR A 50 6.71 3.53 -9.29
N ASP A 51 6.64 3.84 -10.58
CA ASP A 51 6.14 5.09 -11.14
C ASP A 51 4.60 5.25 -11.02
N HIS A 52 3.88 4.18 -10.68
CA HIS A 52 2.44 4.20 -10.40
C HIS A 52 2.13 4.38 -8.90
N ILE A 53 3.16 4.47 -8.04
CA ILE A 53 2.98 4.70 -6.60
C ILE A 53 2.77 6.20 -6.39
N HIS A 54 1.67 6.56 -5.73
CA HIS A 54 1.37 7.94 -5.37
C HIS A 54 1.59 8.19 -3.89
N ASP A 55 1.76 9.46 -3.52
CA ASP A 55 1.76 9.88 -2.13
C ASP A 55 0.33 10.17 -1.63
N VAL A 56 0.21 10.45 -0.34
CA VAL A 56 -1.05 10.81 0.30
C VAL A 56 -1.68 12.08 -0.30
N ALA A 57 -0.86 13.09 -0.63
CA ALA A 57 -1.34 14.37 -1.15
C ALA A 57 -2.02 14.24 -2.53
N TYR A 58 -1.57 13.29 -3.35
CA TYR A 58 -2.22 12.96 -4.61
C TYR A 58 -3.68 12.53 -4.37
N PHE A 59 -3.95 11.65 -3.41
CA PHE A 59 -5.30 11.15 -3.15
C PHE A 59 -6.18 12.12 -2.36
N GLU A 60 -5.58 13.04 -1.59
CA GLU A 60 -6.32 14.18 -1.01
C GLU A 60 -6.91 15.08 -2.11
N THR A 61 -6.22 15.23 -3.24
CA THR A 61 -6.66 16.05 -4.37
C THR A 61 -7.40 15.27 -5.46
N ASN A 62 -7.24 13.95 -5.50
CA ASN A 62 -7.87 13.04 -6.44
C ASN A 62 -8.55 11.89 -5.67
N PRO A 63 -9.65 12.16 -4.95
CA PRO A 63 -10.30 11.16 -4.13
C PRO A 63 -10.85 10.03 -5.00
N VAL A 64 -10.68 8.81 -4.54
CA VAL A 64 -11.23 7.59 -5.14
C VAL A 64 -11.94 6.78 -4.09
N ASP A 65 -13.07 6.19 -4.44
CA ASP A 65 -13.74 5.19 -3.60
C ASP A 65 -13.05 3.83 -3.77
N ILE A 66 -12.89 3.11 -2.66
CA ILE A 66 -12.27 1.79 -2.63
C ILE A 66 -13.14 0.79 -1.89
N ASP A 67 -13.11 -0.47 -2.35
CA ASP A 67 -13.82 -1.57 -1.70
C ASP A 67 -12.99 -2.16 -0.54
N MET A 68 -11.66 -2.01 -0.59
CA MET A 68 -10.72 -2.59 0.37
C MET A 68 -9.38 -1.85 0.37
N LEU A 69 -8.84 -1.64 1.57
CA LEU A 69 -7.46 -1.23 1.82
C LEU A 69 -6.61 -2.46 2.14
N MET A 70 -5.67 -2.80 1.26
CA MET A 70 -4.73 -3.89 1.43
C MET A 70 -3.41 -3.35 1.96
N VAL A 71 -3.04 -3.74 3.18
CA VAL A 71 -1.83 -3.32 3.87
C VAL A 71 -0.81 -4.44 3.85
N LEU A 72 0.33 -4.20 3.21
CA LEU A 72 1.42 -5.16 3.10
C LEU A 72 2.58 -4.73 3.99
N ASP A 73 3.20 -5.68 4.67
CA ASP A 73 4.46 -5.48 5.41
C ASP A 73 4.38 -4.40 6.51
N ALA A 74 3.21 -4.22 7.13
CA ALA A 74 3.05 -3.30 8.26
C ALA A 74 2.54 -4.06 9.47
N SER A 75 3.33 -4.03 10.55
CA SER A 75 3.00 -4.75 11.78
C SER A 75 1.98 -4.04 12.67
N THR A 76 1.74 -2.75 12.47
CA THR A 76 0.75 -1.97 13.24
C THR A 76 0.06 -0.95 12.33
N TYR A 77 -1.13 -0.49 12.75
CA TYR A 77 -1.88 0.53 12.01
C TYR A 77 -1.13 1.87 11.91
N GLU A 78 -0.36 2.24 12.93
CA GLU A 78 0.43 3.48 12.91
C GLU A 78 1.54 3.44 11.86
N ARG A 79 1.99 2.25 11.46
CA ARG A 79 3.04 2.09 10.46
C ARG A 79 2.59 2.48 9.05
N ILE A 80 1.30 2.55 8.74
CA ILE A 80 0.80 3.07 7.45
C ILE A 80 0.59 4.59 7.43
N GLY A 81 0.91 5.28 8.54
CA GLY A 81 0.87 6.74 8.61
C GLY A 81 -0.53 7.31 8.30
N LYS A 82 -0.57 8.37 7.48
CA LYS A 82 -1.80 9.07 7.09
C LYS A 82 -2.73 8.24 6.20
N VAL A 83 -2.23 7.18 5.55
CA VAL A 83 -3.03 6.34 4.66
C VAL A 83 -4.26 5.77 5.38
N GLY A 84 -4.11 5.37 6.64
CA GLY A 84 -5.21 4.80 7.42
C GLY A 84 -6.40 5.76 7.56
N ALA A 85 -6.18 7.07 7.53
CA ALA A 85 -7.24 8.06 7.68
C ALA A 85 -7.92 8.46 6.34
N LEU A 86 -7.38 8.04 5.19
CA LEU A 86 -7.87 8.48 3.88
C LEU A 86 -9.17 7.78 3.45
N TRP A 87 -9.38 6.54 3.90
CA TRP A 87 -10.52 5.73 3.49
C TRP A 87 -11.20 5.03 4.66
N SER A 88 -12.52 4.90 4.57
CA SER A 88 -13.33 4.08 5.48
C SER A 88 -13.77 2.80 4.75
N ALA A 89 -12.80 1.92 4.47
CA ALA A 89 -13.01 0.62 3.83
C ALA A 89 -12.47 -0.52 4.73
N PRO A 90 -12.93 -1.77 4.56
CA PRO A 90 -12.33 -2.93 5.19
C PRO A 90 -10.81 -2.98 4.91
N ILE A 91 -10.06 -3.34 5.94
CA ILE A 91 -8.60 -3.45 5.87
C ILE A 91 -8.24 -4.94 5.86
N PHE A 92 -7.36 -5.32 4.95
CA PHE A 92 -6.76 -6.66 4.87
C PHE A 92 -5.25 -6.54 5.03
N ASN A 93 -4.64 -7.23 5.98
CA ASN A 93 -3.22 -7.11 6.30
C ASN A 93 -2.47 -8.42 6.06
N ILE A 94 -1.46 -8.36 5.19
CA ILE A 94 -0.48 -9.44 5.02
C ILE A 94 0.86 -8.92 5.52
N ASP A 95 1.36 -9.53 6.58
CA ASP A 95 2.60 -9.11 7.21
C ASP A 95 3.30 -10.31 7.86
N HIS A 96 4.62 -10.33 7.78
CA HIS A 96 5.44 -11.45 8.25
C HIS A 96 6.10 -11.20 9.61
N HIS A 97 5.93 -10.00 10.18
CA HIS A 97 6.53 -9.65 11.44
C HIS A 97 5.85 -10.37 12.61
N ILE A 98 6.64 -10.98 13.48
CA ILE A 98 6.12 -11.57 14.74
C ILE A 98 5.48 -10.54 15.66
N SER A 99 5.80 -9.26 15.47
CA SER A 99 5.24 -8.12 16.21
C SER A 99 3.94 -7.58 15.63
N ASN A 100 3.33 -8.26 14.66
CA ASN A 100 2.05 -7.84 14.11
C ASN A 100 0.98 -7.77 15.22
N THR A 101 0.24 -6.67 15.27
CA THR A 101 -0.79 -6.43 16.30
C THR A 101 -2.17 -6.97 15.94
N GLU A 102 -2.31 -7.66 14.80
CA GLU A 102 -3.56 -8.17 14.25
C GLU A 102 -4.63 -7.06 14.14
N PHE A 103 -4.22 -5.89 13.64
CA PHE A 103 -5.09 -4.70 13.59
C PHE A 103 -6.14 -4.76 12.46
N ALA A 104 -6.05 -5.76 11.60
CA ALA A 104 -6.89 -6.00 10.44
C ALA A 104 -6.95 -7.51 10.15
N ASP A 105 -7.90 -7.91 9.30
CA ASP A 105 -8.09 -9.31 8.88
C ASP A 105 -6.98 -9.80 7.94
#